data_AF-A0A2E7TXR0-F1
#
_entry.id   AF-A0A2E7TXR0-F1
#
_cell.length_a   1.000
_cell.length_b   1.000
_cell.length_c   1.000
_cell.angle_alpha   90.00
_cell.angle_beta   90.00
_cell.angle_gamma   90.00
#
_symmetry.space_group_name_H-M   'P 1'
#
loop_
_entity.id
_entity.type
_entity.pdbx_description
1 polymer ?
#
loop_
_entity_poly.entity_id
_entity_poly.type
_entity_poly.pdbx_seq_one_letter_code
_entity_poly.pdbx_strand_id
1 'polypeptide(L)'
;MSKITRSWFGVLIGLCVSGGSLAQGLGVNWHPLNGHPYQSEVLPEIHVSCDQLDWMLEQENWYSNLEHPATFVFISPLGTDTVENVGFRLRGNTSRAAPKKSFKISFNTFDADQSWMGLKKMNLNGEHNDPSALRARLAWECLRDAGIPASRSTHVKLFINGSYRGLYSNNEHIDGEWLEKRFDHAHGNLWKCSYGANLAFVGSNPDAYKFTPSWSDQRVYELKTNKALDDYRSLAEFIDVLNNSPMEGLPCALEAIFDVDAYLKAAAGEVLFGHWDNYIGNKNNYYLYERTTDGRLIYIPYDMDN
;
A
#
# COMPACT_ATOMS: atom_id res chain seq x y z
N MET A 1 -62.18 -35.86 -30.53
CA MET A 1 -61.62 -35.23 -31.75
C MET A 1 -60.24 -34.70 -31.41
N SER A 2 -59.23 -35.17 -32.13
CA SER A 2 -57.82 -34.84 -31.92
C SER A 2 -57.53 -33.38 -32.27
N LYS A 3 -56.59 -32.76 -31.55
CA LYS A 3 -55.68 -31.78 -32.11
C LYS A 3 -54.31 -31.91 -31.43
N ILE A 4 -53.33 -32.09 -32.30
CA ILE A 4 -51.88 -32.16 -32.09
C ILE A 4 -51.37 -30.76 -31.73
N THR A 5 -50.40 -30.66 -30.81
CA THR A 5 -49.27 -29.72 -30.95
C THR A 5 -48.06 -30.24 -30.18
N ARG A 6 -46.98 -30.51 -30.94
CA ARG A 6 -45.59 -30.55 -30.47
C ARG A 6 -45.23 -29.18 -29.90
N SER A 7 -44.36 -29.11 -28.87
CA SER A 7 -43.10 -28.33 -28.96
C SER A 7 -42.40 -28.19 -27.58
N TRP A 8 -41.25 -28.81 -27.32
CA TRP A 8 -39.83 -28.38 -27.49
C TRP A 8 -39.15 -28.38 -26.10
N PHE A 9 -38.12 -29.20 -25.97
CA PHE A 9 -37.16 -29.16 -24.88
C PHE A 9 -36.38 -27.84 -24.95
N GLY A 10 -36.51 -27.00 -23.93
CA GLY A 10 -35.66 -25.83 -23.71
C GLY A 10 -34.79 -26.08 -22.49
N VAL A 11 -33.54 -26.49 -22.72
CA VAL A 11 -32.49 -26.48 -21.71
C VAL A 11 -32.13 -25.02 -21.47
N LEU A 12 -32.46 -24.49 -20.29
CA LEU A 12 -31.98 -23.20 -19.83
C LEU A 12 -30.55 -23.36 -19.31
N ILE A 13 -29.57 -23.23 -20.21
CA ILE A 13 -28.23 -22.76 -19.85
C ILE A 13 -28.37 -21.25 -19.66
N GLY A 14 -28.66 -20.85 -18.41
CA GLY A 14 -28.64 -19.46 -17.99
C GLY A 14 -27.20 -19.06 -17.69
N LEU A 15 -26.69 -18.11 -18.48
CA LEU A 15 -25.36 -17.54 -18.38
C LEU A 15 -25.02 -17.14 -16.94
N CYS A 16 -23.84 -17.53 -16.47
CA CYS A 16 -23.11 -16.76 -15.47
C CYS A 16 -22.84 -15.38 -16.06
N VAL A 17 -23.74 -14.43 -15.79
CA VAL A 17 -23.41 -13.01 -15.88
C VAL A 17 -22.35 -12.80 -14.80
N SER A 18 -21.10 -12.69 -15.22
CA SER A 18 -20.02 -12.15 -14.41
C SER A 18 -20.49 -10.80 -13.89
N GLY A 19 -20.85 -10.74 -12.61
CA GLY A 19 -20.96 -9.47 -11.91
C GLY A 19 -19.61 -8.78 -12.07
N GLY A 20 -19.58 -7.67 -12.80
CA GLY A 20 -18.44 -6.77 -12.74
C GLY A 20 -18.22 -6.45 -11.27
N SER A 21 -17.05 -6.82 -10.75
CA SER A 21 -16.70 -6.52 -9.37
C SER A 21 -16.83 -5.02 -9.15
N LEU A 22 -17.34 -4.61 -7.98
CA LEU A 22 -17.49 -3.23 -7.54
C LEU A 22 -16.24 -2.35 -7.75
N ALA A 23 -15.07 -2.95 -7.96
CA ALA A 23 -13.80 -2.32 -8.34
C ALA A 23 -13.84 -1.47 -9.63
N GLN A 24 -14.66 -1.84 -10.63
CA GLN A 24 -14.73 -1.09 -11.91
C GLN A 24 -15.26 0.35 -11.75
N GLY A 25 -16.06 0.63 -10.71
CA GLY A 25 -16.51 2.00 -10.40
C GLY A 25 -15.44 2.89 -9.76
N LEU A 26 -14.40 2.27 -9.19
CA LEU A 26 -13.34 2.92 -8.41
C LEU A 26 -12.05 3.13 -9.23
N GLY A 27 -12.10 2.89 -10.55
CA GLY A 27 -10.93 2.90 -11.42
C GLY A 27 -9.89 1.83 -11.07
N VAL A 28 -10.25 0.84 -10.24
CA VAL A 28 -9.40 -0.32 -9.92
C VAL A 28 -9.74 -1.43 -10.89
N ASN A 29 -8.82 -1.72 -11.79
CA ASN A 29 -9.06 -2.68 -12.87
C ASN A 29 -8.91 -4.12 -12.41
N TRP A 30 -8.03 -4.37 -11.43
CA TRP A 30 -7.75 -5.71 -10.94
C TRP A 30 -7.05 -5.68 -9.57
N HIS A 31 -7.49 -6.52 -8.62
CA HIS A 31 -6.67 -6.84 -7.45
C HIS A 31 -5.74 -8.02 -7.80
N PRO A 32 -4.40 -7.85 -7.76
CA PRO A 32 -3.50 -8.91 -8.15
C PRO A 32 -3.68 -10.13 -7.27
N LEU A 33 -3.55 -11.32 -7.88
CA LEU A 33 -3.46 -12.56 -7.11
C LEU A 33 -2.25 -12.48 -6.17
N ASN A 34 -2.35 -13.17 -5.05
CA ASN A 34 -1.31 -13.22 -4.03
C ASN A 34 0.06 -13.64 -4.59
N GLY A 35 0.08 -14.68 -5.43
CA GLY A 35 1.31 -15.16 -6.06
C GLY A 35 2.33 -15.68 -5.03
N HIS A 36 3.55 -15.95 -5.50
CA HIS A 36 4.60 -16.58 -4.69
C HIS A 36 5.02 -15.77 -3.45
N PRO A 37 5.16 -14.42 -3.50
CA PRO A 37 5.57 -13.62 -2.34
C PRO A 37 4.52 -13.49 -1.23
N TYR A 38 3.23 -13.64 -1.56
CA TYR A 38 2.11 -13.37 -0.66
C TYR A 38 1.22 -14.59 -0.45
N GLN A 39 1.81 -15.78 -0.29
CA GLN A 39 1.06 -17.02 -0.03
C GLN A 39 0.30 -16.93 1.31
N SER A 40 -1.03 -17.09 1.27
CA SER A 40 -1.92 -16.86 2.43
C SER A 40 -2.21 -18.11 3.28
N GLU A 41 -2.11 -19.30 2.66
CA GLU A 41 -2.51 -20.60 3.25
C GLU A 41 -1.35 -21.38 3.86
N VAL A 42 -0.14 -20.84 3.74
CA VAL A 42 1.08 -21.43 4.29
C VAL A 42 1.86 -20.35 5.01
N LEU A 43 2.84 -20.76 5.80
CA LEU A 43 3.73 -19.85 6.50
C LEU A 43 5.17 -20.01 5.98
N PRO A 44 5.54 -19.30 4.90
CA PRO A 44 6.88 -19.35 4.34
C PRO A 44 7.94 -18.89 5.33
N GLU A 45 9.19 -19.24 5.05
CA GLU A 45 10.34 -18.78 5.80
C GLU A 45 11.17 -17.82 4.94
N ILE A 46 11.65 -16.76 5.57
CA ILE A 46 12.65 -15.87 5.01
C ILE A 46 13.89 -15.99 5.87
N HIS A 47 15.01 -16.32 5.24
CA HIS A 47 16.32 -16.32 5.86
C HIS A 47 17.13 -15.16 5.26
N VAL A 48 17.73 -14.34 6.13
CA VAL A 48 18.62 -13.25 5.74
C VAL A 48 19.99 -13.46 6.36
N SER A 49 21.03 -13.45 5.54
CA SER A 49 22.43 -13.45 5.99
C SER A 49 23.02 -12.05 5.79
N CYS A 50 23.41 -11.38 6.87
CA CYS A 50 23.94 -10.02 6.84
C CYS A 50 25.00 -9.80 7.92
N ASP A 51 26.20 -9.41 7.51
CA ASP A 51 27.33 -9.19 8.43
C ASP A 51 27.15 -7.95 9.31
N GLN A 52 26.34 -6.99 8.87
CA GLN A 52 26.16 -5.69 9.53
C GLN A 52 24.97 -5.67 10.50
N LEU A 53 24.46 -6.85 10.89
CA LEU A 53 23.31 -6.94 11.77
C LEU A 53 23.54 -6.27 13.13
N ASP A 54 24.67 -6.53 13.76
CA ASP A 54 24.96 -5.99 15.09
C ASP A 54 25.06 -4.46 15.04
N TRP A 55 25.77 -3.92 14.04
CA TRP A 55 25.83 -2.48 13.78
C TRP A 55 24.43 -1.87 13.61
N MET A 56 23.53 -2.50 12.84
CA MET A 56 22.16 -2.01 12.65
C MET A 56 21.34 -2.01 13.95
N LEU A 57 21.62 -2.93 14.87
CA LEU A 57 20.88 -3.10 16.11
C LEU A 57 21.39 -2.19 17.24
N GLU A 58 22.55 -1.56 17.09
CA GLU A 58 23.02 -0.50 17.98
C GLU A 58 22.08 0.70 17.95
N GLN A 59 21.76 1.23 19.14
CA GLN A 59 20.76 2.28 19.32
C GLN A 59 21.07 3.55 18.50
N GLU A 60 22.34 3.87 18.35
CA GLU A 60 22.86 5.01 17.58
C GLU A 60 22.48 4.91 16.09
N ASN A 61 22.33 3.69 15.58
CA ASN A 61 22.10 3.40 14.17
C ASN A 61 20.63 3.10 13.85
N TRP A 62 19.74 3.05 14.84
CA TRP A 62 18.35 2.65 14.66
C TRP A 62 17.62 3.44 13.57
N TYR A 63 17.94 4.73 13.41
CA TYR A 63 17.30 5.62 12.44
C TYR A 63 18.08 5.79 11.14
N SER A 64 19.19 5.07 10.96
CA SER A 64 19.92 5.05 9.70
C SER A 64 19.07 4.46 8.57
N ASN A 65 19.17 5.04 7.39
CA ASN A 65 18.60 4.50 6.16
C ASN A 65 19.66 3.82 5.28
N LEU A 66 20.89 3.66 5.77
CA LEU A 66 21.93 2.90 5.09
C LEU A 66 21.47 1.45 4.91
N GLU A 67 21.52 0.97 3.67
CA GLU A 67 21.23 -0.41 3.31
C GLU A 67 22.55 -1.17 3.23
N HIS A 68 22.60 -2.35 3.85
CA HIS A 68 23.78 -3.20 3.86
C HIS A 68 23.58 -4.41 2.95
N PRO A 69 24.63 -4.88 2.26
CA PRO A 69 24.56 -6.12 1.49
C PRO A 69 24.14 -7.30 2.37
N ALA A 70 23.23 -8.11 1.84
CA ALA A 70 22.76 -9.34 2.45
C ALA A 70 22.40 -10.39 1.39
N THR A 71 22.26 -11.64 1.83
CA THR A 71 21.65 -12.71 1.03
C THR A 71 20.26 -12.99 1.57
N PHE A 72 19.27 -12.97 0.67
CA PHE A 72 17.88 -13.33 0.94
C PHE A 72 17.60 -14.75 0.45
N VAL A 73 16.93 -15.55 1.27
CA VAL A 73 16.42 -16.86 0.88
C VAL A 73 14.96 -16.96 1.29
N PHE A 74 14.09 -17.29 0.34
CA PHE A 74 12.67 -17.55 0.57
C PHE A 74 12.39 -19.04 0.43
N ILE A 75 11.79 -19.65 1.45
CA ILE A 75 11.45 -21.07 1.47
C ILE A 75 9.94 -21.23 1.61
N SER A 76 9.34 -21.95 0.68
CA SER A 76 7.92 -22.30 0.70
C SER A 76 7.69 -23.72 0.16
N PRO A 77 6.47 -24.27 0.26
CA PRO A 77 6.16 -25.57 -0.35
C PRO A 77 6.35 -25.60 -1.87
N LEU A 78 6.39 -24.43 -2.53
CA LEU A 78 6.62 -24.31 -3.97
C LEU A 78 8.10 -24.34 -4.35
N GLY A 79 9.01 -24.23 -3.38
CA GLY A 79 10.45 -24.23 -3.62
C GLY A 79 11.20 -23.22 -2.76
N THR A 80 12.50 -23.12 -3.06
CA THR A 80 13.43 -22.20 -2.42
C THR A 80 14.02 -21.26 -3.47
N ASP A 81 13.91 -19.96 -3.22
CA ASP A 81 14.58 -18.92 -4.01
C ASP A 81 15.70 -18.30 -3.20
N THR A 82 16.82 -18.00 -3.85
CA THR A 82 17.94 -17.26 -3.26
C THR A 82 18.24 -16.03 -4.11
N VAL A 83 18.38 -14.88 -3.47
CA VAL A 83 18.79 -13.63 -4.11
C VAL A 83 19.94 -13.04 -3.29
N GLU A 84 21.08 -12.90 -3.95
CA GLU A 84 22.30 -12.35 -3.34
C GLU A 84 22.39 -10.84 -3.59
N ASN A 85 23.18 -10.16 -2.74
CA ASN A 85 23.47 -8.74 -2.85
C ASN A 85 22.22 -7.85 -2.79
N VAL A 86 21.28 -8.18 -1.90
CA VAL A 86 20.13 -7.33 -1.58
C VAL A 86 20.53 -6.28 -0.55
N GLY A 87 19.88 -5.12 -0.56
CA GLY A 87 19.92 -4.14 0.52
C GLY A 87 19.07 -4.59 1.70
N PHE A 88 19.65 -4.60 2.90
CA PHE A 88 18.95 -4.93 4.14
C PHE A 88 19.14 -3.84 5.18
N ARG A 89 18.05 -3.44 5.85
CA ARG A 89 18.07 -2.43 6.93
C ARG A 89 16.86 -2.46 7.84
N LEU A 90 16.93 -1.72 8.94
CA LEU A 90 15.76 -1.36 9.75
C LEU A 90 14.78 -0.47 8.98
N ARG A 91 13.48 -0.61 9.29
CA ARG A 91 12.39 0.21 8.71
C ARG A 91 11.40 0.72 9.75
N GLY A 92 10.62 1.70 9.32
CA GLY A 92 9.59 2.39 10.07
C GLY A 92 10.10 3.64 10.77
N ASN A 93 9.31 4.18 11.69
CA ASN A 93 9.65 5.34 12.51
C ASN A 93 9.85 4.88 13.96
N THR A 94 8.76 4.78 14.71
CA THR A 94 8.73 4.29 16.10
C THR A 94 9.16 2.82 16.21
N SER A 95 8.81 1.98 15.23
CA SER A 95 9.16 0.55 15.19
C SER A 95 10.66 0.25 15.17
N ARG A 96 11.50 1.24 14.83
CA ARG A 96 12.97 1.11 14.89
C ARG A 96 13.48 1.06 16.33
N ALA A 97 12.78 1.72 17.26
CA ALA A 97 13.09 1.65 18.68
C ALA A 97 12.45 0.44 19.39
N ALA A 98 11.50 -0.24 18.75
CA ALA A 98 10.81 -1.38 19.33
C ALA A 98 11.75 -2.57 19.63
N PRO A 99 11.53 -3.35 20.69
CA PRO A 99 12.31 -4.56 20.95
C PRO A 99 12.28 -5.54 19.77
N LYS A 100 11.10 -5.74 19.16
CA LYS A 100 10.95 -6.50 17.93
C LYS A 100 11.00 -5.55 16.74
N LYS A 101 12.20 -5.44 16.16
CA LYS A 101 12.51 -4.57 15.03
C LYS A 101 11.73 -4.95 13.78
N SER A 102 11.54 -3.98 12.88
CA SER A 102 11.03 -4.22 11.53
C SER A 102 12.14 -4.01 10.51
N PHE A 103 12.12 -4.78 9.42
CA PHE A 103 13.17 -4.75 8.40
C PHE A 103 12.63 -4.47 7.01
N LYS A 104 13.46 -3.86 6.17
CA LYS A 104 13.22 -3.72 4.73
C LYS A 104 14.31 -4.49 3.99
N ILE A 105 13.88 -5.21 2.96
CA ILE A 105 14.73 -5.81 1.94
C ILE A 105 14.50 -5.03 0.65
N SER A 106 15.56 -4.52 0.05
CA SER A 106 15.57 -3.83 -1.22
C SER A 106 16.39 -4.67 -2.19
N PHE A 107 15.74 -5.33 -3.14
CA PHE A 107 16.42 -6.21 -4.11
C PHE A 107 17.31 -5.42 -5.09
N ASN A 108 17.02 -4.13 -5.27
CA ASN A 108 17.64 -3.34 -6.31
C ASN A 108 18.61 -2.25 -5.82
N THR A 109 19.08 -2.35 -4.58
CA THR A 109 19.99 -1.35 -3.97
C THR A 109 21.36 -1.34 -4.62
N PHE A 110 21.90 -2.54 -4.83
CA PHE A 110 23.27 -2.72 -5.34
C PHE A 110 23.31 -3.18 -6.80
N ASP A 111 22.16 -3.56 -7.35
CA ASP A 111 21.93 -3.86 -8.76
C ASP A 111 20.58 -3.25 -9.16
N ALA A 112 20.58 -2.21 -9.98
CA ALA A 112 19.38 -1.45 -10.29
C ALA A 112 18.31 -2.27 -11.05
N ASP A 113 18.73 -3.31 -11.77
CA ASP A 113 17.85 -4.17 -12.59
C ASP A 113 17.36 -5.41 -11.83
N GLN A 114 17.95 -5.71 -10.66
CA GLN A 114 17.58 -6.87 -9.85
C GLN A 114 16.17 -6.70 -9.23
N SER A 115 15.39 -7.76 -9.30
CA SER A 115 14.10 -7.88 -8.61
C SER A 115 13.84 -9.34 -8.24
N TRP A 116 12.93 -9.57 -7.30
CA TRP A 116 12.46 -10.92 -6.97
C TRP A 116 10.96 -11.02 -7.20
N MET A 117 10.53 -11.89 -8.11
CA MET A 117 9.11 -12.04 -8.51
C MET A 117 8.45 -10.71 -8.91
N GLY A 118 9.23 -9.84 -9.57
CA GLY A 118 8.79 -8.49 -9.95
C GLY A 118 8.56 -7.55 -8.76
N LEU A 119 9.21 -7.80 -7.63
CA LEU A 119 9.29 -6.89 -6.49
C LEU A 119 10.70 -6.30 -6.41
N LYS A 120 10.79 -4.97 -6.37
CA LYS A 120 12.04 -4.28 -6.01
C LYS A 120 12.28 -4.22 -4.51
N LYS A 121 11.21 -4.28 -3.70
CA LYS A 121 11.28 -4.11 -2.24
C LYS A 121 10.27 -5.00 -1.53
N MET A 122 10.64 -5.40 -0.32
CA MET A 122 9.82 -6.14 0.62
C MET A 122 9.90 -5.50 2.01
N ASN A 123 8.76 -5.39 2.69
CA ASN A 123 8.69 -4.87 4.06
C ASN A 123 8.31 -6.01 5.01
N LEU A 124 9.15 -6.23 6.02
CA LEU A 124 8.92 -7.19 7.08
C LEU A 124 8.61 -6.42 8.37
N ASN A 125 7.32 -6.36 8.73
CA ASN A 125 6.84 -5.68 9.91
C ASN A 125 6.89 -6.64 11.10
N GLY A 126 7.51 -6.18 12.20
CA GLY A 126 7.57 -6.92 13.46
C GLY A 126 6.24 -6.92 14.22
N GLU A 127 5.28 -6.08 13.84
CA GLU A 127 3.94 -5.94 14.45
C GLU A 127 4.03 -5.70 15.98
N HIS A 128 4.99 -4.86 16.40
CA HIS A 128 5.34 -4.66 17.82
C HIS A 128 4.22 -4.07 18.70
N ASN A 129 3.33 -3.32 18.08
CA ASN A 129 2.14 -2.65 18.62
C ASN A 129 0.88 -3.48 18.42
N ASP A 130 0.94 -4.60 17.68
CA ASP A 130 -0.18 -5.49 17.46
C ASP A 130 -0.01 -6.86 18.15
N PRO A 131 -0.62 -7.07 19.34
CA PRO A 131 -0.58 -8.35 20.04
C PRO A 131 -1.13 -9.54 19.23
N SER A 132 -1.98 -9.27 18.23
CA SER A 132 -2.54 -10.32 17.36
C SER A 132 -1.65 -10.62 16.15
N ALA A 133 -0.80 -9.67 15.75
CA ALA A 133 -0.14 -9.60 14.44
C ALA A 133 -1.10 -9.68 13.23
N LEU A 134 -2.41 -9.58 13.41
CA LEU A 134 -3.42 -9.81 12.37
C LEU A 134 -4.19 -8.56 11.96
N ARG A 135 -4.12 -7.45 12.72
CA ARG A 135 -4.98 -6.27 12.49
C ARG A 135 -4.85 -5.74 11.07
N ALA A 136 -3.62 -5.45 10.65
CA ALA A 136 -3.36 -4.97 9.30
C ALA A 136 -3.92 -5.95 8.27
N ARG A 137 -3.52 -7.23 8.31
CA ARG A 137 -3.97 -8.23 7.34
C ARG A 137 -5.50 -8.29 7.23
N LEU A 138 -6.21 -8.37 8.35
CA LEU A 138 -7.68 -8.40 8.36
C LEU A 138 -8.28 -7.12 7.76
N ALA A 139 -7.76 -5.95 8.10
CA ALA A 139 -8.22 -4.68 7.56
C ALA A 139 -8.02 -4.61 6.03
N TRP A 140 -6.83 -4.95 5.53
CA TRP A 140 -6.54 -4.96 4.09
C TRP A 140 -7.40 -5.98 3.32
N GLU A 141 -7.64 -7.17 3.90
CA GLU A 141 -8.52 -8.18 3.29
C GLU A 141 -9.98 -7.69 3.21
N CYS A 142 -10.50 -7.09 4.29
CA CYS A 142 -11.87 -6.54 4.29
C CYS A 142 -12.03 -5.37 3.31
N LEU A 143 -11.05 -4.46 3.25
CA LEU A 143 -11.06 -3.34 2.30
C LEU A 143 -11.01 -3.83 0.84
N ARG A 144 -10.18 -4.85 0.57
CA ARG A 144 -10.13 -5.48 -0.74
C ARG A 144 -11.49 -6.08 -1.12
N ASP A 145 -12.15 -6.77 -0.20
CA ASP A 145 -13.47 -7.36 -0.46
C ASP A 145 -14.54 -6.27 -0.68
N ALA A 146 -14.37 -5.08 -0.09
CA ALA A 146 -15.17 -3.89 -0.37
C ALA A 146 -14.80 -3.16 -1.69
N GLY A 147 -13.84 -3.69 -2.45
CA GLY A 147 -13.37 -3.13 -3.72
C GLY A 147 -12.35 -1.99 -3.59
N ILE A 148 -11.83 -1.73 -2.38
CA ILE A 148 -10.86 -0.67 -2.13
C ILE A 148 -9.45 -1.17 -2.47
N PRO A 149 -8.67 -0.41 -3.26
CA PRO A 149 -7.32 -0.82 -3.61
C PRO A 149 -6.45 -0.86 -2.35
N ALA A 150 -5.95 -2.06 -2.07
CA ALA A 150 -5.34 -2.47 -0.81
C ALA A 150 -4.10 -3.31 -1.10
N SER A 151 -3.05 -3.16 -0.28
CA SER A 151 -1.84 -3.98 -0.32
C SER A 151 -2.14 -5.43 0.06
N ARG A 152 -1.47 -6.36 -0.60
CA ARG A 152 -1.41 -7.76 -0.14
C ARG A 152 -0.60 -7.81 1.15
N SER A 153 -1.04 -8.66 2.08
CA SER A 153 -0.40 -8.85 3.38
C SER A 153 -0.45 -10.31 3.75
N THR A 154 0.71 -10.90 4.06
CA THR A 154 0.81 -12.28 4.56
C THR A 154 1.85 -12.38 5.66
N HIS A 155 1.91 -13.53 6.32
CA HIS A 155 2.88 -13.77 7.36
C HIS A 155 4.04 -14.63 6.87
N VAL A 156 5.20 -14.44 7.48
CA VAL A 156 6.41 -15.23 7.25
C VAL A 156 7.11 -15.50 8.58
N LYS A 157 7.86 -16.60 8.66
CA LYS A 157 8.87 -16.82 9.70
C LYS A 157 10.16 -16.15 9.26
N LEU A 158 10.71 -15.25 10.08
CA LEU A 158 11.98 -14.59 9.77
C LEU A 158 13.14 -15.23 10.56
N PHE A 159 14.22 -15.53 9.84
CA PHE A 159 15.51 -15.92 10.39
C PHE A 159 16.56 -14.91 9.91
N ILE A 160 17.43 -14.46 10.81
CA ILE A 160 18.57 -13.60 10.44
C ILE A 160 19.83 -14.20 11.04
N ASN A 161 20.83 -14.48 10.20
CA ASN A 161 22.07 -15.18 10.54
C ASN A 161 21.79 -16.50 11.28
N GLY A 162 20.84 -17.29 10.75
CA GLY A 162 20.39 -18.57 11.32
C GLY A 162 19.53 -18.48 12.59
N SER A 163 19.39 -17.29 13.19
CA SER A 163 18.59 -17.11 14.41
C SER A 163 17.14 -16.76 14.09
N TYR A 164 16.19 -17.51 14.65
CA TYR A 164 14.76 -17.22 14.51
C TYR A 164 14.40 -15.88 15.19
N ARG A 165 13.73 -15.00 14.45
CA ARG A 165 13.31 -13.67 14.90
C ARG A 165 11.82 -13.56 15.19
N GLY A 166 11.04 -14.59 14.88
CA GLY A 166 9.60 -14.62 15.09
C GLY A 166 8.78 -14.57 13.80
N LEU A 167 7.46 -14.42 13.99
CA LEU A 167 6.48 -14.16 12.94
C LEU A 167 6.57 -12.69 12.51
N TYR A 168 6.62 -12.43 11.21
CA TYR A 168 6.61 -11.09 10.62
C TYR A 168 5.49 -10.97 9.60
N SER A 169 4.94 -9.77 9.46
CA SER A 169 4.02 -9.45 8.37
C SER A 169 4.79 -8.95 7.16
N ASN A 170 4.60 -9.61 6.01
CA ASN A 170 5.07 -9.18 4.69
C ASN A 170 3.98 -8.33 4.03
N ASN A 171 4.17 -7.01 4.07
CA ASN A 171 3.24 -6.05 3.52
C ASN A 171 3.71 -5.52 2.16
N GLU A 172 2.87 -5.65 1.14
CA GLU A 172 3.13 -5.17 -0.22
C GLU A 172 3.43 -3.66 -0.20
N HIS A 173 4.55 -3.29 -0.80
CA HIS A 173 4.99 -1.91 -0.84
C HIS A 173 4.14 -1.11 -1.84
N ILE A 174 3.60 0.03 -1.43
CA ILE A 174 2.85 0.92 -2.33
C ILE A 174 3.86 1.81 -3.07
N ASP A 175 4.12 1.46 -4.33
CA ASP A 175 4.97 2.19 -5.26
C ASP A 175 4.43 2.07 -6.70
N GLY A 176 5.24 2.41 -7.71
CA GLY A 176 4.84 2.31 -9.11
C GLY A 176 4.42 0.88 -9.53
N GLU A 177 5.07 -0.16 -9.02
CA GLU A 177 4.73 -1.56 -9.35
C GLU A 177 3.39 -1.96 -8.75
N TRP A 178 3.06 -1.42 -7.57
CA TRP A 178 1.75 -1.61 -6.94
C TRP A 178 0.62 -0.98 -7.75
N LEU A 179 0.89 0.20 -8.32
CA LEU A 179 -0.06 0.94 -9.15
C LEU A 179 -0.28 0.24 -10.50
N GLU A 180 0.79 -0.18 -11.17
CA GLU A 180 0.73 -0.90 -12.45
C GLU A 180 -0.10 -2.19 -12.38
N LYS A 181 -0.16 -2.81 -11.20
CA LYS A 181 -0.96 -4.03 -10.97
C LYS A 181 -2.45 -3.76 -10.72
N ARG A 182 -2.87 -2.50 -10.53
CA ARG A 182 -4.22 -2.12 -10.09
C ARG A 182 -4.92 -1.08 -10.95
N PHE A 183 -4.16 -0.24 -11.67
CA PHE A 183 -4.69 0.87 -12.45
C PHE A 183 -4.16 0.81 -13.89
N ASP A 184 -5.01 1.15 -14.86
CA ASP A 184 -4.55 1.40 -16.23
C ASP A 184 -3.73 2.68 -16.27
N HIS A 185 -2.73 2.71 -17.15
CA HIS A 185 -1.89 3.89 -17.36
C HIS A 185 -1.30 4.45 -16.06
N ALA A 186 -0.78 3.58 -15.19
CA ALA A 186 -0.38 3.83 -13.80
C ALA A 186 0.81 4.83 -13.58
N HIS A 187 0.89 5.91 -14.35
CA HIS A 187 2.00 6.86 -14.40
C HIS A 187 1.73 8.16 -13.63
N GLY A 188 0.62 8.26 -12.92
CA GLY A 188 0.27 9.44 -12.14
C GLY A 188 1.10 9.62 -10.88
N ASN A 189 0.94 10.78 -10.25
CA ASN A 189 1.63 11.11 -9.01
C ASN A 189 1.05 10.33 -7.82
N LEU A 190 1.94 9.75 -7.02
CA LEU A 190 1.62 9.03 -5.80
C LEU A 190 2.29 9.74 -4.63
N TRP A 191 1.53 10.32 -3.72
CA TRP A 191 2.04 10.95 -2.51
C TRP A 191 1.81 10.02 -1.33
N LYS A 192 2.86 9.75 -0.55
CA LYS A 192 2.73 9.18 0.78
C LYS A 192 2.46 10.31 1.77
N CYS A 193 1.33 10.23 2.46
CA CYS A 193 0.91 11.20 3.45
C CYS A 193 1.27 10.70 4.84
N SER A 194 2.20 11.39 5.48
CA SER A 194 2.68 11.10 6.84
C SER A 194 2.15 12.14 7.83
N TYR A 195 2.34 11.90 9.13
CA TYR A 195 1.88 12.78 10.21
C TYR A 195 2.15 14.26 9.90
N GLY A 196 1.07 15.05 9.91
CA GLY A 196 1.07 16.46 9.48
C GLY A 196 0.45 16.71 8.11
N ALA A 197 0.19 15.66 7.32
CA ALA A 197 -0.55 15.73 6.05
C ALA A 197 -2.06 15.88 6.30
N ASN A 198 -2.46 17.07 6.77
CA ASN A 198 -3.80 17.35 7.27
C ASN A 198 -4.82 17.84 6.23
N LEU A 199 -4.43 17.96 4.96
CA LEU A 199 -5.20 18.54 3.86
C LEU A 199 -5.70 19.97 4.13
N ALA A 200 -5.00 20.74 4.97
CA ALA A 200 -5.32 22.14 5.20
C ALA A 200 -4.85 23.02 4.04
N PHE A 201 -5.69 23.99 3.65
CA PHE A 201 -5.32 24.99 2.66
C PHE A 201 -4.28 25.97 3.23
N VAL A 202 -3.10 26.02 2.60
CA VAL A 202 -2.01 26.95 2.96
C VAL A 202 -1.70 27.95 1.85
N GLY A 203 -2.37 27.83 0.70
CA GLY A 203 -2.24 28.72 -0.45
C GLY A 203 -2.46 28.01 -1.78
N SER A 204 -2.56 28.78 -2.85
CA SER A 204 -2.74 28.26 -4.22
C SER A 204 -1.43 27.85 -4.90
N ASN A 205 -0.27 28.18 -4.32
CA ASN A 205 1.02 27.76 -4.87
C ASN A 205 1.26 26.27 -4.55
N PRO A 206 1.40 25.37 -5.56
CA PRO A 206 1.66 23.96 -5.33
C PRO A 206 2.91 23.67 -4.51
N ASP A 207 3.96 24.49 -4.63
CA ASP A 207 5.20 24.32 -3.89
C ASP A 207 5.01 24.49 -2.37
N ALA A 208 3.95 25.17 -1.92
CA ALA A 208 3.64 25.35 -0.50
C ALA A 208 3.31 24.02 0.22
N TYR A 209 2.96 22.97 -0.53
CA TYR A 209 2.61 21.65 -0.01
C TYR A 209 3.77 20.66 0.00
N LYS A 210 4.93 21.03 -0.57
CA LYS A 210 6.11 20.13 -0.64
C LYS A 210 6.73 19.91 0.73
N PHE A 211 6.90 20.99 1.48
CA PHE A 211 7.61 21.03 2.75
C PHE A 211 6.66 21.48 3.86
N THR A 212 6.56 20.69 4.93
CA THR A 212 5.63 21.01 6.02
C THR A 212 6.26 20.74 7.39
N PRO A 213 6.33 21.76 8.26
CA PRO A 213 6.08 23.18 7.95
C PRO A 213 7.07 23.69 6.89
N SER A 214 6.76 24.78 6.19
CA SER A 214 7.51 25.25 5.00
C SER A 214 8.99 25.58 5.24
N TRP A 215 9.39 25.69 6.51
CA TRP A 215 10.78 25.92 6.94
C TRP A 215 11.56 24.63 7.26
N SER A 216 10.94 23.46 7.11
CA SER A 216 11.56 22.15 7.33
C SER A 216 11.80 21.44 6.00
N ASP A 217 12.89 20.67 5.89
CA ASP A 217 13.12 19.78 4.73
C ASP A 217 12.19 18.55 4.73
N GLN A 218 11.32 18.43 5.74
CA GLN A 218 10.36 17.36 5.84
C GLN A 218 9.24 17.51 4.81
N ARG A 219 9.06 16.46 3.99
CA ARG A 219 7.90 16.32 3.11
C ARG A 219 6.83 15.46 3.79
N VAL A 220 5.72 16.06 4.20
CA VAL A 220 4.58 15.31 4.76
C VAL A 220 3.72 14.66 3.66
N TYR A 221 3.69 15.26 2.47
CA TYR A 221 3.22 14.65 1.23
C TYR A 221 4.44 14.23 0.41
N GLU A 222 5.02 13.06 0.70
CA GLU A 222 6.24 12.60 0.05
C GLU A 222 5.91 11.94 -1.30
N LEU A 223 6.32 12.58 -2.39
CA LEU A 223 6.12 12.05 -3.73
C LEU A 223 6.94 10.76 -3.97
N LYS A 224 6.27 9.69 -4.40
CA LYS A 224 6.83 8.33 -4.58
C LYS A 224 7.07 7.95 -6.03
N THR A 225 6.23 8.42 -6.95
CA THR A 225 6.39 8.32 -8.41
C THR A 225 6.77 9.68 -8.99
N ASN A 226 7.26 9.76 -10.24
CA ASN A 226 7.50 11.03 -10.92
C ASN A 226 8.39 12.05 -10.16
N LYS A 227 9.30 11.56 -9.30
CA LYS A 227 10.11 12.40 -8.39
C LYS A 227 10.92 13.50 -9.08
N ALA A 228 11.33 13.27 -10.33
CA ALA A 228 12.07 14.25 -11.12
C ALA A 228 11.20 15.43 -11.58
N LEU A 229 9.89 15.19 -11.80
CA LEU A 229 8.93 16.25 -12.12
C LEU A 229 8.57 17.07 -10.88
N ASP A 230 8.55 16.42 -9.70
CA ASP A 230 8.25 17.05 -8.40
C ASP A 230 6.98 17.93 -8.46
N ASP A 231 5.93 17.42 -9.11
CA ASP A 231 4.69 18.14 -9.41
C ASP A 231 3.64 17.91 -8.31
N TYR A 232 3.07 19.01 -7.81
CA TYR A 232 2.11 19.04 -6.71
C TYR A 232 0.80 19.75 -7.11
N ARG A 233 0.61 20.08 -8.40
CA ARG A 233 -0.55 20.86 -8.87
C ARG A 233 -1.88 20.20 -8.53
N SER A 234 -2.04 18.92 -8.83
CA SER A 234 -3.30 18.18 -8.58
C SER A 234 -3.58 18.03 -7.08
N LEU A 235 -2.54 17.91 -6.24
CA LEU A 235 -2.69 17.94 -4.78
C LEU A 235 -3.17 19.31 -4.29
N ALA A 236 -2.58 20.39 -4.79
CA ALA A 236 -2.95 21.74 -4.42
C ALA A 236 -4.38 22.09 -4.86
N GLU A 237 -4.77 21.70 -6.08
CA GLU A 237 -6.14 21.83 -6.59
C GLU A 237 -7.14 21.07 -5.73
N PHE A 238 -6.84 19.82 -5.38
CA PHE A 238 -7.68 19.03 -4.48
C PHE A 238 -7.88 19.71 -3.12
N ILE A 239 -6.81 20.19 -2.50
CA ILE A 239 -6.89 20.86 -1.21
C ILE A 239 -7.65 22.19 -1.32
N ASP A 240 -7.46 22.95 -2.40
CA ASP A 240 -8.18 24.20 -2.64
C ASP A 240 -9.69 23.96 -2.79
N VAL A 241 -10.08 23.02 -3.67
CA VAL A 241 -11.49 22.65 -3.86
C VAL A 241 -12.11 22.13 -2.56
N LEU A 242 -11.41 21.28 -1.81
CA LEU A 242 -11.89 20.74 -0.54
C LEU A 242 -12.18 21.83 0.51
N ASN A 243 -11.35 22.85 0.58
CA ASN A 243 -11.41 23.85 1.65
C ASN A 243 -12.15 25.13 1.26
N ASN A 244 -12.15 25.52 -0.02
CA ASN A 244 -12.64 26.82 -0.48
C ASN A 244 -13.89 26.74 -1.37
N SER A 245 -14.35 25.54 -1.78
CA SER A 245 -15.63 25.40 -2.47
C SER A 245 -16.80 25.69 -1.53
N PRO A 246 -17.84 26.43 -1.97
CA PRO A 246 -19.07 26.59 -1.20
C PRO A 246 -19.72 25.23 -0.92
N MET A 247 -20.26 25.04 0.30
CA MET A 247 -20.84 23.77 0.73
C MET A 247 -21.90 23.21 -0.23
N GLU A 248 -22.70 24.09 -0.84
CA GLU A 248 -23.73 23.71 -1.82
C GLU A 248 -23.14 23.12 -3.12
N GLY A 249 -21.99 23.62 -3.55
CA GLY A 249 -21.30 23.17 -4.77
C GLY A 249 -20.20 22.13 -4.52
N LEU A 250 -19.79 21.94 -3.28
CA LEU A 250 -18.67 21.07 -2.89
C LEU A 250 -18.81 19.63 -3.42
N PRO A 251 -19.98 18.94 -3.35
CA PRO A 251 -20.09 17.57 -3.86
C PRO A 251 -19.69 17.47 -5.34
N CYS A 252 -20.26 18.33 -6.20
CA CYS A 252 -19.97 18.32 -7.62
C CYS A 252 -18.52 18.72 -7.93
N ALA A 253 -17.98 19.71 -7.22
CA ALA A 253 -16.61 20.16 -7.42
C ALA A 253 -15.60 19.10 -6.99
N LEU A 254 -15.86 18.41 -5.87
CA LEU A 254 -14.98 17.38 -5.33
C LEU A 254 -15.04 16.09 -6.16
N GLU A 255 -16.23 15.63 -6.56
CA GLU A 255 -16.40 14.44 -7.40
C GLU A 255 -15.73 14.55 -8.77
N ALA A 256 -15.53 15.77 -9.27
CA ALA A 256 -14.84 16.03 -10.52
C ALA A 256 -13.32 15.74 -10.45
N ILE A 257 -12.72 15.82 -9.26
CA ILE A 257 -11.26 15.73 -9.07
C ILE A 257 -10.82 14.70 -8.02
N PHE A 258 -11.75 14.06 -7.32
CA PHE A 258 -11.49 13.10 -6.26
C PHE A 258 -12.52 11.97 -6.28
N ASP A 259 -12.08 10.75 -6.01
CA ASP A 259 -12.95 9.59 -5.88
C ASP A 259 -13.62 9.55 -4.50
N VAL A 260 -14.73 10.28 -4.36
CA VAL A 260 -15.48 10.41 -3.11
C VAL A 260 -16.05 9.06 -2.65
N ASP A 261 -16.56 8.23 -3.57
CA ASP A 261 -17.12 6.91 -3.22
C ASP A 261 -16.05 5.96 -2.66
N ALA A 262 -14.86 5.93 -3.28
CA ALA A 262 -13.71 5.20 -2.76
C ALA A 262 -13.35 5.65 -1.34
N TYR A 263 -13.26 6.96 -1.15
CA TYR A 263 -12.90 7.52 0.14
C TYR A 263 -13.93 7.21 1.22
N LEU A 264 -15.23 7.35 0.94
CA LEU A 264 -16.28 7.08 1.93
C LEU A 264 -16.31 5.60 2.36
N LYS A 265 -16.04 4.67 1.44
CA LYS A 265 -15.89 3.24 1.75
C LYS A 265 -14.65 2.96 2.59
N ALA A 266 -13.50 3.54 2.23
CA ALA A 266 -12.28 3.43 3.01
C ALA A 266 -12.47 4.01 4.43
N ALA A 267 -13.04 5.21 4.53
CA ALA A 267 -13.39 5.86 5.79
C ALA A 267 -14.31 5.01 6.66
N ALA A 268 -15.36 4.42 6.07
CA ALA A 268 -16.25 3.51 6.79
C ALA A 268 -15.49 2.29 7.34
N GLY A 269 -14.62 1.68 6.53
CA GLY A 269 -13.74 0.60 6.98
C GLY A 269 -12.83 1.02 8.13
N GLU A 270 -12.13 2.14 7.99
CA GLU A 270 -11.23 2.65 9.03
C GLU A 270 -11.93 2.97 10.35
N VAL A 271 -13.17 3.48 10.30
CA VAL A 271 -14.02 3.66 11.50
C VAL A 271 -14.39 2.31 12.12
N LEU A 272 -14.73 1.30 11.32
CA LEU A 272 -15.07 -0.05 11.82
C LEU A 272 -13.89 -0.76 12.45
N PHE A 273 -12.68 -0.59 11.91
CA PHE A 273 -11.46 -1.19 12.45
C PHE A 273 -10.89 -0.43 13.65
N GLY A 274 -11.35 0.80 13.88
CA GLY A 274 -10.81 1.68 14.91
C GLY A 274 -9.42 2.21 14.56
N HIS A 275 -9.11 2.37 13.27
CA HIS A 275 -7.80 2.85 12.80
C HIS A 275 -7.61 4.33 13.14
N TRP A 276 -7.15 4.61 14.36
CA TRP A 276 -7.11 5.96 14.90
C TRP A 276 -5.94 6.81 14.36
N ASP A 277 -4.88 6.17 13.86
CA ASP A 277 -3.71 6.84 13.28
C ASP A 277 -3.88 7.12 11.77
N ASN A 278 -5.10 6.98 11.24
CA ASN A 278 -5.44 7.31 9.87
C ASN A 278 -5.59 8.82 9.62
N TYR A 279 -6.11 9.18 8.44
CA TYR A 279 -6.43 10.57 8.13
C TYR A 279 -7.49 11.16 9.08
N ILE A 280 -8.58 10.42 9.34
CA ILE A 280 -9.71 10.93 10.12
C ILE A 280 -9.28 11.27 11.55
N GLY A 281 -8.59 10.35 12.22
CA GLY A 281 -8.13 10.48 13.59
C GLY A 281 -6.89 11.36 13.73
N ASN A 282 -5.77 10.97 13.12
CA ASN A 282 -4.46 11.60 13.38
C ASN A 282 -3.79 12.25 12.16
N LYS A 283 -4.51 12.41 11.04
CA LYS A 283 -3.99 13.06 9.81
C LYS A 283 -2.71 12.38 9.30
N ASN A 284 -2.68 11.05 9.35
CA ASN A 284 -1.52 10.21 9.05
C ASN A 284 -1.93 8.93 8.28
N ASN A 285 -0.93 8.15 7.83
CA ASN A 285 -1.06 6.80 7.28
C ASN A 285 -2.02 6.64 6.10
N TYR A 286 -1.80 7.43 5.04
CA TYR A 286 -2.50 7.24 3.78
C TYR A 286 -1.64 7.60 2.58
N TYR A 287 -2.12 7.24 1.39
CA TYR A 287 -1.59 7.76 0.13
C TYR A 287 -2.70 8.46 -0.64
N LEU A 288 -2.28 9.42 -1.46
CA LEU A 288 -3.09 9.97 -2.53
C LEU A 288 -2.45 9.58 -3.85
N TYR A 289 -3.25 9.05 -4.77
CA TYR A 289 -2.80 8.71 -6.11
C TYR A 289 -3.63 9.45 -7.15
N GLU A 290 -2.97 10.12 -8.08
CA GLU A 290 -3.60 10.75 -9.24
C GLU A 290 -3.82 9.73 -10.35
N ARG A 291 -5.08 9.39 -10.63
CA ARG A 291 -5.40 8.51 -11.75
C ARG A 291 -5.28 9.26 -13.06
N THR A 292 -4.48 8.73 -13.96
CA THR A 292 -4.26 9.32 -15.29
C THR A 292 -5.44 9.13 -16.23
N THR A 293 -6.32 8.17 -15.95
CA THR A 293 -7.48 7.84 -16.78
C THR A 293 -8.55 8.92 -16.76
N ASP A 294 -8.69 9.62 -15.63
CA ASP A 294 -9.74 10.63 -15.43
C ASP A 294 -9.30 11.85 -14.61
N GLY A 295 -8.03 11.93 -14.22
CA GLY A 295 -7.46 13.06 -13.46
C GLY A 295 -7.86 13.09 -11.99
N ARG A 296 -8.66 12.12 -11.51
CA ARG A 296 -9.14 12.13 -10.12
C ARG A 296 -8.08 11.57 -9.17
N LEU A 297 -7.95 12.19 -8.00
CA LEU A 297 -7.21 11.64 -6.88
C LEU A 297 -8.01 10.49 -6.21
N ILE A 298 -7.33 9.44 -5.76
CA ILE A 298 -7.89 8.36 -4.96
C ILE A 298 -7.14 8.23 -3.63
N TYR A 299 -7.90 8.00 -2.56
CA TYR A 299 -7.37 7.71 -1.22
C TYR A 299 -7.01 6.23 -1.09
N ILE A 300 -5.81 5.93 -0.61
CA ILE A 300 -5.36 4.55 -0.36
C ILE A 300 -4.92 4.44 1.10
N PRO A 301 -5.60 3.61 1.93
CA PRO A 301 -5.20 3.35 3.31
C PRO A 301 -3.80 2.77 3.44
N TYR A 302 -3.15 3.00 4.59
CA TYR A 302 -1.80 2.49 4.88
C TYR A 302 -1.63 2.25 6.39
N ASP A 303 -0.63 1.46 6.81
CA ASP A 303 -0.26 1.21 8.23
C ASP A 303 -1.45 0.92 9.18
N MET A 304 -2.33 0.02 8.76
CA MET A 304 -3.60 -0.28 9.45
C MET A 304 -3.47 -1.25 10.64
N ASP A 305 -2.33 -1.25 11.33
CA ASP A 305 -2.05 -2.06 12.52
C ASP A 305 -2.43 -1.37 13.84
N ASN A 306 -2.76 -0.07 13.79
CA ASN A 306 -3.07 0.79 14.95
C ASN A 306 -4.55 1.00 15.21
#